data_AF-A0A1G0XX91-F1
#
_entry.id   AF-A0A1G0XX91-F1
#
_cell.length_a   1.000
_cell.length_b   1.000
_cell.length_c   1.000
_cell.angle_alpha   90.00
_cell.angle_beta   90.00
_cell.angle_gamma   90.00
#
_symmetry.space_group_name_H-M   'P 1'
#
loop_
_entity.id
_entity.type
_entity.pdbx_description
1 polymer ?
#
loop_
_entity_poly.entity_id
_entity_poly.type
_entity_poly.pdbx_seq_one_letter_code
_entity_poly.pdbx_strand_id
1 'polypeptide(L)'
;MNIFRTIITFIIFFCGTSTFSQSAKFAEVDGVEYVSGYLARLLINENPFPGEKGYKSLDDSKIGMVQILWVLHSRLKYIPAGYRQEHVANIKSEDIIDIITAQGQCDGFSRDEKGVAVVVPRVEKRLNYLLNIANKGDKPGKFSELINYGQGLARAYAEGGIDKADRFAGLEIIKNIMVTGRAYSWMTDKDYYRPGGDFVYIPDSLSGSIGGNRFYTLKKKGNSK
;
A
#
# COMPACT_ATOMS: atom_id res chain seq x y z
N MET A 1 73.02 5.39 49.82
CA MET A 1 71.87 4.68 50.43
C MET A 1 70.68 5.65 50.44
N ASN A 2 69.49 5.16 50.10
CA ASN A 2 68.17 5.84 50.03
C ASN A 2 67.68 6.24 48.63
N ILE A 3 66.95 5.30 48.06
CA ILE A 3 66.11 5.35 46.87
C ILE A 3 64.76 5.95 47.28
N PHE A 4 64.40 7.14 46.79
CA PHE A 4 63.04 7.67 46.89
C PHE A 4 62.26 7.27 45.63
N ARG A 5 61.39 6.27 45.77
CA ARG A 5 60.40 5.87 44.75
C ARG A 5 59.12 6.69 44.97
N THR A 6 58.83 7.61 44.05
CA THR A 6 57.52 8.27 43.96
C THR A 6 56.59 7.38 43.13
N ILE A 7 55.59 6.78 43.77
CA ILE A 7 54.51 6.03 43.09
C ILE A 7 53.39 7.01 42.78
N ILE A 8 53.19 7.30 41.48
CA ILE A 8 52.02 8.02 40.98
C ILE A 8 50.99 6.97 40.59
N THR A 9 49.94 6.80 41.40
CA THR A 9 48.79 5.95 41.07
C THR A 9 47.77 6.77 40.28
N PHE A 10 47.74 6.58 38.97
CA PHE A 10 46.68 7.11 38.10
C PHE A 10 45.48 6.14 38.15
N ILE A 11 44.43 6.49 38.87
CA ILE A 11 43.14 5.77 38.82
C ILE A 11 42.37 6.31 37.62
N ILE A 12 42.38 5.57 36.52
CA ILE A 12 41.55 5.86 35.35
C ILE A 12 40.14 5.33 35.65
N PHE A 13 39.23 6.24 35.99
CA PHE A 13 37.80 5.95 36.12
C PHE A 13 37.20 5.82 34.70
N PHE A 14 37.21 4.61 34.15
CA PHE A 14 36.46 4.31 32.92
C PHE A 14 34.97 4.36 33.23
N CYS A 15 34.38 5.54 33.08
CA CYS A 15 32.93 5.72 33.05
C CYS A 15 32.43 5.11 31.74
N GLY A 16 32.11 3.82 31.75
CA GLY A 16 31.55 3.11 30.60
C GLY A 16 30.25 3.77 30.18
N THR A 17 30.26 4.47 29.06
CA THR A 17 29.03 4.92 28.40
C THR A 17 28.33 3.70 27.84
N SER A 18 27.33 3.20 28.54
CA SER A 18 26.39 2.20 28.01
C SER A 18 25.61 2.84 26.88
N THR A 19 26.10 2.71 25.64
CA THR A 19 25.27 2.96 24.46
C THR A 19 24.17 1.92 24.45
N PHE A 20 22.96 2.31 24.85
CA PHE A 20 21.76 1.52 24.63
C PHE A 20 21.61 1.34 23.12
N SER A 21 22.06 0.20 22.60
CA SER A 21 21.79 -0.22 21.23
C SER A 21 20.31 -0.55 21.16
N GLN A 22 19.49 0.41 20.71
CA GLN A 22 18.11 0.12 20.35
C GLN A 22 18.16 -0.93 19.24
N SER A 23 17.57 -2.10 19.49
CA SER A 23 17.50 -3.15 18.48
C SER A 23 16.88 -2.58 17.21
N ALA A 24 17.54 -2.79 16.06
CA ALA A 24 17.05 -2.30 14.78
C ALA A 24 15.66 -2.88 14.52
N LYS A 25 14.71 -2.02 14.13
CA LYS A 25 13.38 -2.48 13.76
C LYS A 25 13.46 -3.29 12.47
N PHE A 26 12.73 -4.40 12.41
CA PHE A 26 12.62 -5.23 11.21
C PHE A 26 11.72 -4.62 10.13
N ALA A 27 10.79 -3.74 10.51
CA ALA A 27 9.93 -3.01 9.59
C ALA A 27 9.56 -1.62 10.11
N GLU A 28 9.52 -0.66 9.18
CA GLU A 28 9.11 0.72 9.39
C GLU A 28 8.33 1.21 8.17
N VAL A 29 7.46 2.20 8.40
CA VAL A 29 6.68 2.87 7.35
C VAL A 29 6.96 4.36 7.45
N ASP A 30 7.19 5.00 6.30
CA ASP A 30 7.48 6.43 6.23
C ASP A 30 6.33 7.25 6.84
N GLY A 31 6.59 8.49 7.23
CA GLY A 31 5.56 9.41 7.71
C GLY A 31 4.41 9.60 6.71
N VAL A 32 3.22 9.93 7.23
CA VAL A 32 2.01 10.16 6.43
C VAL A 32 2.15 11.38 5.50
N GLU A 33 3.06 12.29 5.84
CA GLU A 33 3.45 13.47 5.07
C GLU A 33 4.22 13.15 3.78
N TYR A 34 4.74 11.93 3.63
CA TYR A 34 5.40 11.48 2.40
C TYR A 34 4.44 10.67 1.55
N VAL A 35 4.49 10.85 0.22
CA VAL A 35 3.69 10.06 -0.74
C VAL A 35 3.90 8.56 -0.53
N SER A 36 5.14 8.13 -0.30
CA SER A 36 5.48 6.74 -0.02
C SER A 36 4.81 6.22 1.24
N GLY A 37 4.83 6.98 2.35
CA GLY A 37 4.21 6.59 3.61
C GLY A 37 2.69 6.57 3.54
N TYR A 38 2.08 7.52 2.83
CA TYR A 38 0.63 7.58 2.62
C TYR A 38 0.13 6.40 1.79
N LEU A 39 0.81 6.12 0.67
CA LEU A 39 0.49 5.01 -0.21
C LEU A 39 0.74 3.66 0.48
N ALA A 40 1.84 3.51 1.24
CA ALA A 40 2.12 2.29 1.99
C ALA A 40 1.01 1.97 3.00
N ARG A 41 0.46 2.99 3.69
CA ARG A 41 -0.69 2.83 4.59
C ARG A 41 -1.89 2.24 3.87
N LEU A 42 -2.22 2.74 2.68
CA LEU A 42 -3.32 2.21 1.87
C LEU A 42 -3.07 0.76 1.49
N LEU A 43 -1.91 0.46 0.90
CA LEU A 43 -1.57 -0.89 0.46
C LEU A 43 -1.58 -1.92 1.60
N ILE A 44 -1.06 -1.54 2.77
CA ILE A 44 -1.06 -2.38 3.96
C ILE A 44 -2.48 -2.54 4.51
N ASN A 45 -3.30 -1.49 4.51
CA ASN A 45 -4.67 -1.52 5.05
C ASN A 45 -5.68 -2.26 4.19
N GLU A 46 -5.48 -2.27 2.88
CA GLU A 46 -6.38 -2.95 1.95
C GLU A 46 -6.04 -4.44 1.75
N ASN A 47 -4.93 -4.94 2.32
CA ASN A 47 -4.51 -6.35 2.15
C ASN A 47 -4.44 -7.11 3.48
N PRO A 48 -4.87 -8.38 3.52
CA PRO A 48 -4.88 -9.17 4.73
C PRO A 48 -3.48 -9.67 5.09
N PHE A 49 -3.23 -9.78 6.40
CA PHE A 49 -2.02 -10.32 7.01
C PHE A 49 -2.28 -11.71 7.63
N PRO A 50 -1.23 -12.49 7.95
CA PRO A 50 -1.41 -13.81 8.54
C PRO A 50 -2.32 -13.80 9.77
N GLY A 51 -3.36 -14.66 9.77
CA GLY A 51 -4.36 -14.72 10.84
C GLY A 51 -5.57 -13.80 10.63
N GLU A 52 -5.54 -12.89 9.66
CA GLU A 52 -6.69 -12.08 9.29
C GLU A 52 -7.60 -12.80 8.28
N LYS A 53 -8.89 -12.43 8.29
CA LYS A 53 -9.87 -12.97 7.35
C LYS A 53 -9.47 -12.60 5.91
N GLY A 54 -9.47 -13.58 5.02
CA GLY A 54 -9.11 -13.39 3.62
C GLY A 54 -7.61 -13.58 3.31
N TYR A 55 -6.77 -13.76 4.33
CA TYR A 55 -5.36 -14.12 4.11
C TYR A 55 -5.25 -15.51 3.48
N LYS A 56 -4.58 -15.60 2.33
CA LYS A 56 -4.28 -16.87 1.64
C LYS A 56 -2.79 -17.21 1.74
N SER A 57 -1.93 -16.28 1.36
CA SER A 57 -0.47 -16.43 1.39
C SER A 57 0.23 -15.07 1.39
N LEU A 58 1.55 -15.07 1.61
CA LEU A 58 2.38 -13.87 1.44
C LEU A 58 2.27 -13.32 0.02
N ASP A 59 2.41 -14.19 -0.97
CA ASP A 59 2.42 -13.79 -2.38
C ASP A 59 1.06 -13.24 -2.81
N ASP A 60 -0.04 -13.82 -2.34
CA ASP A 60 -1.39 -13.31 -2.62
C ASP A 60 -1.58 -11.88 -2.11
N SER A 61 -1.18 -11.59 -0.87
CA SER A 61 -1.22 -10.23 -0.32
C SER A 61 -0.29 -9.26 -1.08
N LYS A 62 0.91 -9.71 -1.47
CA LYS A 62 1.84 -8.89 -2.27
C LYS A 62 1.26 -8.57 -3.66
N ILE A 63 0.63 -9.54 -4.32
CA ILE A 63 -0.02 -9.32 -5.62
C ILE A 63 -1.22 -8.38 -5.44
N GLY A 64 -2.00 -8.53 -4.37
CA GLY A 64 -3.10 -7.63 -4.04
C GLY A 64 -2.64 -6.17 -3.90
N MET A 65 -1.54 -5.93 -3.18
CA MET A 65 -0.92 -4.59 -3.08
C MET A 65 -0.55 -4.03 -4.47
N VAL A 66 0.05 -4.85 -5.33
CA VAL A 66 0.41 -4.43 -6.70
C VAL A 66 -0.82 -4.10 -7.54
N GLN A 67 -1.89 -4.90 -7.45
CA GLN A 67 -3.10 -4.66 -8.24
C GLN A 67 -3.88 -3.44 -7.76
N ILE A 68 -3.91 -3.15 -6.46
CA ILE A 68 -4.48 -1.90 -5.94
C ILE A 68 -3.70 -0.70 -6.48
N LEU A 69 -2.36 -0.77 -6.46
CA LEU A 69 -1.54 0.28 -7.04
C LEU A 69 -1.79 0.46 -8.54
N TRP A 70 -2.00 -0.63 -9.28
CA TRP A 70 -2.41 -0.56 -10.69
C TRP A 70 -3.77 0.08 -10.91
N VAL A 71 -4.74 -0.11 -10.01
CA VAL A 71 -6.03 0.60 -10.09
C VAL A 71 -5.82 2.10 -9.96
N LEU A 72 -5.08 2.53 -8.92
CA LEU A 72 -4.78 3.96 -8.70
C LEU A 72 -4.02 4.54 -9.90
N HIS A 73 -3.02 3.82 -10.40
CA HIS A 73 -2.24 4.24 -11.55
C HIS A 73 -3.08 4.32 -12.83
N SER A 74 -4.03 3.39 -13.03
CA SER A 74 -4.94 3.42 -14.18
C SER A 74 -5.90 4.61 -14.10
N ARG A 75 -6.44 4.90 -12.92
CA ARG A 75 -7.24 6.10 -12.63
C ARG A 75 -6.45 7.41 -12.82
N LEU A 76 -5.13 7.35 -12.75
CA LEU A 76 -4.26 8.51 -12.92
C LEU A 76 -3.78 8.71 -14.37
N LYS A 77 -3.35 7.64 -15.04
CA LYS A 77 -2.58 7.71 -16.29
C LYS A 77 -3.24 7.02 -17.49
N TYR A 78 -4.19 6.11 -17.26
CA TYR A 78 -4.78 5.28 -18.32
C TYR A 78 -6.29 5.45 -18.38
N ILE A 79 -6.77 6.64 -18.73
CA ILE A 79 -8.21 6.86 -18.89
C ILE A 79 -8.68 6.24 -20.21
N PRO A 80 -9.62 5.27 -20.19
CA PRO A 80 -10.06 4.62 -21.41
C PRO A 80 -10.93 5.55 -22.27
N ALA A 81 -10.93 5.33 -23.59
CA ALA A 81 -11.76 6.07 -24.52
C ALA A 81 -13.24 6.06 -24.09
N GLY A 82 -13.90 7.22 -24.20
CA GLY A 82 -15.28 7.43 -23.74
C GLY A 82 -15.43 7.68 -22.24
N TYR A 83 -14.34 7.61 -21.47
CA TYR A 83 -14.31 8.01 -20.06
C TYR A 83 -13.50 9.30 -19.87
N ARG A 84 -13.79 9.99 -18.76
CA ARG A 84 -12.96 11.06 -18.23
C ARG A 84 -12.45 10.59 -16.88
N GLN A 85 -11.39 11.22 -16.37
CA GLN A 85 -10.80 10.86 -15.07
C GLN A 85 -11.83 10.94 -13.94
N GLU A 86 -12.73 11.93 -14.00
CA GLU A 86 -13.80 12.14 -13.04
C GLU A 86 -14.81 10.98 -13.01
N HIS A 87 -14.96 10.22 -14.10
CA HIS A 87 -15.84 9.04 -14.11
C HIS A 87 -15.24 7.85 -13.35
N VAL A 88 -13.91 7.80 -13.22
CA VAL A 88 -13.21 6.64 -12.64
C VAL A 88 -12.55 6.95 -11.29
N ALA A 89 -12.29 8.23 -11.02
CA ALA A 89 -11.61 8.72 -9.83
C ALA A 89 -12.40 9.80 -9.06
N ASN A 90 -13.56 10.26 -9.57
CA ASN A 90 -14.34 11.37 -9.01
C ASN A 90 -13.59 12.71 -8.92
N ILE A 91 -12.41 12.83 -9.54
CA ILE A 91 -11.58 14.01 -9.55
C ILE A 91 -10.80 14.09 -10.86
N LYS A 92 -10.31 15.28 -11.20
CA LYS A 92 -9.28 15.49 -12.21
C LYS A 92 -8.01 15.95 -11.52
N SER A 93 -6.97 15.13 -11.53
CA SER A 93 -5.67 15.45 -10.92
C SER A 93 -4.54 14.62 -11.52
N GLU A 94 -3.33 15.15 -11.41
CA GLU A 94 -2.08 14.45 -11.72
C GLU A 94 -1.36 13.94 -10.46
N ASP A 95 -1.89 14.25 -9.27
CA ASP A 95 -1.39 13.77 -7.97
C ASP A 95 -2.14 12.50 -7.55
N ILE A 96 -1.40 11.43 -7.23
CA ILE A 96 -1.98 10.19 -6.72
C ILE A 96 -2.69 10.38 -5.37
N ILE A 97 -2.24 11.32 -4.54
CA ILE A 97 -2.89 11.59 -3.25
C ILE A 97 -4.29 12.15 -3.47
N ASP A 98 -4.49 12.97 -4.51
CA ASP A 98 -5.82 13.45 -4.90
C ASP A 98 -6.72 12.30 -5.38
N ILE A 99 -6.17 11.35 -6.13
CA ILE A 99 -6.91 10.15 -6.55
C ILE A 99 -7.34 9.31 -5.34
N ILE A 100 -6.47 9.15 -4.35
CA ILE A 100 -6.77 8.38 -3.13
C ILE A 100 -7.83 9.09 -2.28
N THR A 101 -7.71 10.41 -2.12
CA THR A 101 -8.51 11.21 -1.19
C THR A 101 -9.81 11.75 -1.80
N ALA A 102 -10.01 11.61 -3.11
CA ALA A 102 -11.25 11.97 -3.75
C ALA A 102 -12.44 11.19 -3.16
N GLN A 103 -13.61 11.85 -3.15
CA GLN A 103 -14.79 11.34 -2.47
C GLN A 103 -15.15 9.93 -2.95
N GLY A 104 -15.26 9.00 -1.99
CA GLY A 104 -15.66 7.62 -2.24
C GLY A 104 -14.59 6.75 -2.91
N GLN A 105 -13.34 7.22 -3.02
CA GLN A 105 -12.27 6.43 -3.62
C GLN A 105 -11.63 5.44 -2.64
N CYS A 106 -11.17 5.90 -1.47
CA CYS A 106 -10.54 5.05 -0.46
C CYS A 106 -11.07 5.42 0.95
N ASP A 107 -11.83 4.52 1.58
CA ASP A 107 -12.39 4.79 2.91
C ASP A 107 -11.28 4.91 3.96
N GLY A 108 -11.30 6.01 4.71
CA GLY A 108 -10.33 6.29 5.77
C GLY A 108 -9.12 7.12 5.34
N PHE A 109 -9.09 7.54 4.07
CA PHE A 109 -8.04 8.39 3.50
C PHE A 109 -8.70 9.70 3.03
N SER A 110 -8.18 10.84 3.49
CA SER A 110 -8.69 12.16 3.12
C SER A 110 -7.59 13.23 3.19
N ARG A 111 -7.94 14.45 2.80
CA ARG A 111 -7.18 15.65 3.18
C ARG A 111 -7.89 16.37 4.32
N ASP A 112 -7.14 17.00 5.22
CA ASP A 112 -7.70 17.89 6.24
C ASP A 112 -8.06 19.27 5.65
N GLU A 113 -8.57 20.18 6.49
CA GLU A 113 -8.95 21.54 6.08
C GLU A 113 -7.77 22.36 5.51
N LYS A 114 -6.53 21.96 5.77
CA LYS A 114 -5.30 22.59 5.26
C LYS A 114 -4.79 21.91 3.99
N GLY A 115 -5.51 20.91 3.47
CA GLY A 115 -5.10 20.13 2.31
C GLY A 115 -4.05 19.07 2.61
N VAL A 116 -3.70 18.83 3.89
CA VAL A 116 -2.69 17.84 4.28
C VAL A 116 -3.30 16.45 4.25
N ALA A 117 -2.57 15.49 3.68
CA ALA A 117 -3.00 14.10 3.63
C ALA A 117 -3.09 13.54 5.06
N VAL A 118 -4.26 13.03 5.42
CA VAL A 118 -4.53 12.44 6.73
C VAL A 118 -5.20 11.09 6.57
N VAL A 119 -5.09 10.28 7.61
CA VAL A 119 -5.81 9.02 7.72
C VAL A 119 -6.59 8.99 9.02
N VAL A 120 -7.71 8.30 8.98
CA VAL A 120 -8.55 8.05 10.16
C VAL A 120 -7.84 7.18 11.21
N PRO A 121 -8.21 7.28 12.51
CA PRO A 121 -7.52 6.55 13.58
C PRO A 121 -7.47 5.04 13.42
N ARG A 122 -8.46 4.40 12.77
CA ARG A 122 -8.47 2.93 12.59
C ARG A 122 -7.35 2.43 11.67
N VAL A 123 -6.96 3.23 10.67
CA VAL A 123 -5.88 2.92 9.71
C VAL A 123 -4.54 2.91 10.44
N GLU A 124 -4.27 3.93 11.25
CA GLU A 124 -3.06 4.00 12.08
C GLU A 124 -3.05 2.92 13.16
N LYS A 125 -4.19 2.68 13.83
CA LYS A 125 -4.29 1.63 14.85
C LYS A 125 -3.93 0.26 14.28
N ARG A 126 -4.43 -0.08 13.07
CA ARG A 126 -4.08 -1.33 12.41
C ARG A 126 -2.61 -1.36 12.01
N LEU A 127 -2.08 -0.30 11.41
CA LEU A 127 -0.66 -0.23 11.04
C LEU A 127 0.25 -0.44 12.26
N ASN A 128 -0.01 0.25 13.36
CA ASN A 128 0.77 0.13 14.60
C ASN A 128 0.67 -1.28 15.21
N TYR A 129 -0.50 -1.92 15.14
CA TYR A 129 -0.65 -3.31 15.54
C TYR A 129 0.22 -4.25 14.71
N LEU A 130 0.21 -4.11 13.37
CA LEU A 130 1.02 -4.92 12.47
C LEU A 130 2.52 -4.67 12.65
N LEU A 131 2.94 -3.40 12.83
CA LEU A 131 4.33 -3.04 13.13
C LEU A 131 4.79 -3.62 14.47
N ASN A 132 3.94 -3.64 15.48
CA ASN A 132 4.26 -4.27 16.77
C ASN A 132 4.49 -5.78 16.61
N ILE A 133 3.71 -6.46 15.75
CA ILE A 133 3.97 -7.89 15.46
C ILE A 133 5.24 -8.05 14.63
N ALA A 134 5.42 -7.23 13.60
CA ALA A 134 6.55 -7.28 12.69
C ALA A 134 7.90 -7.08 13.40
N ASN A 135 7.92 -6.27 14.45
CA ASN A 135 9.11 -5.92 15.22
C ASN A 135 9.27 -6.72 16.53
N LYS A 136 8.49 -7.80 16.71
CA LYS A 136 8.65 -8.72 17.84
C LYS A 136 9.55 -9.90 17.51
N GLY A 137 10.27 -10.39 18.52
CA GLY A 137 11.15 -11.55 18.43
C GLY A 137 12.55 -11.19 17.92
N ASP A 138 13.34 -12.22 17.61
CA ASP A 138 14.77 -12.06 17.32
C ASP A 138 15.10 -12.03 15.82
N LYS A 139 14.11 -12.21 14.94
CA LYS A 139 14.30 -12.24 13.48
C LYS A 139 13.09 -11.68 12.72
N PRO A 140 13.29 -11.10 11.52
CA PRO A 140 12.18 -10.69 10.66
C PRO A 140 11.33 -11.91 10.27
N GLY A 141 10.02 -11.67 10.14
CA GLY A 141 9.04 -12.68 9.76
C GLY A 141 8.07 -12.20 8.69
N LYS A 142 6.97 -12.93 8.52
CA LYS A 142 5.95 -12.66 7.48
C LYS A 142 5.36 -11.25 7.55
N PHE A 143 5.17 -10.71 8.76
CA PHE A 143 4.60 -9.37 8.95
C PHE A 143 5.58 -8.28 8.50
N SER A 144 6.85 -8.35 8.93
CA SER A 144 7.87 -7.41 8.46
C SER A 144 8.08 -7.51 6.96
N GLU A 145 8.01 -8.72 6.39
CA GLU A 145 8.13 -8.93 4.95
C GLU A 145 7.01 -8.23 4.16
N LEU A 146 5.74 -8.36 4.58
CA LEU A 146 4.62 -7.69 3.90
C LEU A 146 4.66 -6.16 4.08
N ILE A 147 5.02 -5.67 5.26
CA ILE A 147 5.14 -4.23 5.51
C ILE A 147 6.26 -3.64 4.64
N ASN A 148 7.44 -4.27 4.65
CA ASN A 148 8.59 -3.81 3.86
C ASN A 148 8.28 -3.90 2.36
N TYR A 149 7.54 -4.91 1.91
CA TYR A 149 7.08 -4.98 0.53
C TYR A 149 6.14 -3.82 0.17
N GLY A 150 5.13 -3.54 0.99
CA GLY A 150 4.20 -2.42 0.77
C GLY A 150 4.90 -1.06 0.77
N GLN A 151 5.79 -0.81 1.74
CA GLN A 151 6.59 0.40 1.82
C GLN A 151 7.57 0.53 0.63
N GLY A 152 8.26 -0.55 0.27
CA GLY A 152 9.17 -0.57 -0.87
C GLY A 152 8.46 -0.30 -2.20
N LEU A 153 7.28 -0.92 -2.39
CA LEU A 153 6.43 -0.67 -3.56
C LEU A 153 5.98 0.80 -3.63
N ALA A 154 5.60 1.38 -2.49
CA ALA A 154 5.18 2.78 -2.42
C ALA A 154 6.33 3.76 -2.69
N ARG A 155 7.55 3.48 -2.21
CA ARG A 155 8.75 4.29 -2.52
C ARG A 155 9.10 4.22 -4.01
N ALA A 156 9.17 3.03 -4.58
CA ALA A 156 9.43 2.85 -6.00
C ALA A 156 8.40 3.60 -6.86
N TYR A 157 7.12 3.55 -6.46
CA TYR A 157 6.07 4.31 -7.15
C TYR A 157 6.24 5.82 -7.05
N ALA A 158 6.57 6.34 -5.86
CA ALA A 158 6.81 7.76 -5.67
C ALA A 158 8.03 8.27 -6.47
N GLU A 159 9.04 7.42 -6.68
CA GLU A 159 10.26 7.76 -7.43
C GLU A 159 10.06 7.70 -8.96
N GLY A 160 9.35 6.69 -9.48
CA GLY A 160 9.31 6.44 -10.92
C GLY A 160 8.03 5.83 -11.47
N GLY A 161 6.97 5.69 -10.66
CA GLY A 161 5.73 5.01 -11.04
C GLY A 161 5.81 3.48 -10.91
N ILE A 162 4.96 2.76 -11.63
CA ILE A 162 4.84 1.30 -11.52
C ILE A 162 5.57 0.59 -12.67
N ASP A 163 6.51 -0.30 -12.33
CA ASP A 163 7.29 -1.11 -13.27
C ASP A 163 6.75 -2.56 -13.40
N LYS A 164 6.04 -3.03 -12.38
CA LYS A 164 5.44 -4.38 -12.35
C LYS A 164 4.34 -4.51 -13.38
N ALA A 165 4.26 -5.64 -14.07
CA ALA A 165 3.21 -5.89 -15.05
C ALA A 165 1.79 -5.76 -14.47
N ASP A 166 0.89 -5.12 -15.21
CA ASP A 166 -0.55 -5.12 -14.93
C ASP A 166 -1.14 -6.45 -15.37
N ARG A 167 -1.69 -7.20 -14.40
CA ARG A 167 -2.28 -8.51 -14.62
C ARG A 167 -3.49 -8.46 -15.57
N PHE A 168 -4.19 -7.34 -15.59
CA PHE A 168 -5.46 -7.19 -16.29
C PHE A 168 -5.35 -6.40 -17.60
N ALA A 169 -4.15 -5.93 -17.97
CA ALA A 169 -3.94 -5.09 -19.16
C ALA A 169 -4.50 -5.70 -20.46
N GLY A 170 -4.37 -7.02 -20.61
CA GLY A 170 -4.81 -7.74 -21.81
C GLY A 170 -6.27 -8.22 -21.77
N LEU A 171 -7.08 -7.82 -20.78
CA LEU A 171 -8.48 -8.23 -20.75
C LEU A 171 -9.28 -7.49 -21.82
N GLU A 172 -9.88 -8.24 -22.74
CA GLU A 172 -10.71 -7.65 -23.82
C GLU A 172 -12.19 -7.97 -23.68
N ILE A 173 -12.52 -9.15 -23.15
CA ILE A 173 -13.89 -9.65 -23.03
C ILE A 173 -14.09 -10.36 -21.69
N ILE A 174 -15.20 -10.07 -21.01
CA ILE A 174 -15.67 -10.81 -19.84
C ILE A 174 -17.13 -11.16 -20.04
N LYS A 175 -17.48 -12.46 -20.08
CA LYS A 175 -18.86 -12.94 -20.24
C LYS A 175 -19.61 -12.23 -21.39
N ASN A 176 -18.99 -12.16 -22.57
CA ASN A 176 -19.49 -11.49 -23.78
C ASN A 176 -19.61 -9.95 -23.69
N ILE A 177 -19.07 -9.33 -22.64
CA ILE A 177 -18.99 -7.88 -22.50
C ILE A 177 -17.59 -7.44 -22.93
N MET A 178 -17.52 -6.57 -23.94
CA MET A 178 -16.28 -5.91 -24.32
C MET A 178 -15.84 -4.99 -23.18
N VAL A 179 -14.61 -5.17 -22.69
CA VAL A 179 -14.04 -4.41 -21.58
C VAL A 179 -12.79 -3.66 -22.01
N THR A 180 -12.42 -2.63 -21.25
CA THR A 180 -11.32 -1.72 -21.57
C THR A 180 -9.94 -2.32 -21.33
N GLY A 181 -9.87 -3.47 -20.66
CA GLY A 181 -8.63 -3.94 -20.03
C GLY A 181 -8.36 -3.18 -18.74
N ARG A 182 -7.35 -3.61 -17.97
CA ARG A 182 -6.94 -3.08 -16.66
C ARG A 182 -8.04 -3.14 -15.60
N ALA A 183 -7.65 -3.02 -14.33
CA ALA A 183 -8.61 -2.78 -13.26
C ALA A 183 -8.76 -1.28 -12.98
N TYR A 184 -9.99 -0.85 -12.72
CA TYR A 184 -10.34 0.54 -12.37
C TYR A 184 -11.08 0.64 -11.04
N SER A 185 -11.35 -0.49 -10.38
CA SER A 185 -11.88 -0.52 -9.03
C SER A 185 -11.51 -1.82 -8.33
N TRP A 186 -11.48 -1.76 -7.01
CA TRP A 186 -11.43 -2.92 -6.13
C TRP A 186 -12.43 -2.73 -4.99
N MET A 187 -12.84 -3.84 -4.39
CA MET A 187 -13.62 -3.88 -3.15
C MET A 187 -13.18 -5.09 -2.34
N THR A 188 -13.40 -5.10 -1.03
CA THR A 188 -13.31 -6.33 -0.23
C THR A 188 -14.10 -7.44 -0.93
N ASP A 189 -13.53 -8.64 -1.06
CA ASP A 189 -14.16 -9.74 -1.81
C ASP A 189 -15.39 -10.29 -1.06
N LYS A 190 -16.53 -9.62 -1.27
CA LYS A 190 -17.86 -9.96 -0.79
C LYS A 190 -18.82 -9.87 -1.96
N ASP A 191 -19.71 -10.85 -2.01
CA ASP A 191 -20.76 -10.99 -3.02
C ASP A 191 -21.74 -9.82 -3.09
N TYR A 192 -21.95 -9.12 -1.96
CA TYR A 192 -22.86 -7.99 -1.87
C TYR A 192 -22.25 -6.62 -2.28
N TYR A 193 -20.93 -6.50 -2.40
CA TYR A 193 -20.31 -5.24 -2.80
C TYR A 193 -20.29 -5.06 -4.32
N ARG A 194 -20.78 -3.90 -4.77
CA ARG A 194 -20.84 -3.54 -6.20
C ARG A 194 -20.53 -2.05 -6.38
N PRO A 195 -19.55 -1.69 -7.23
CA PRO A 195 -19.25 -0.28 -7.52
C PRO A 195 -20.32 0.41 -8.38
N GLY A 196 -21.24 -0.35 -8.98
CA GLY A 196 -22.30 0.20 -9.84
C GLY A 196 -21.80 0.63 -11.22
N GLY A 197 -22.62 1.39 -11.96
CA GLY A 197 -22.24 1.98 -13.25
C GLY A 197 -21.74 1.00 -14.31
N ASP A 198 -20.63 1.35 -14.97
CA ASP A 198 -20.04 0.58 -16.06
C ASP A 198 -18.99 -0.45 -15.60
N PHE A 199 -18.84 -0.65 -14.29
CA PHE A 199 -17.87 -1.59 -13.77
C PHE A 199 -18.29 -3.04 -14.08
N VAL A 200 -17.33 -3.81 -14.56
CA VAL A 200 -17.48 -5.24 -14.88
C VAL A 200 -16.62 -6.03 -13.91
N TYR A 201 -17.26 -6.92 -13.19
CA TYR A 201 -16.64 -7.87 -12.29
C TYR A 201 -15.64 -8.77 -13.04
N ILE A 202 -14.40 -8.84 -12.56
CA ILE A 202 -13.40 -9.80 -13.07
C ILE A 202 -13.59 -11.14 -12.34
N PRO A 203 -13.86 -12.24 -13.06
CA PRO A 203 -14.08 -13.55 -12.43
C PRO A 203 -12.80 -14.20 -11.91
N ASP A 204 -12.96 -15.15 -10.99
CA ASP A 204 -11.85 -15.90 -10.39
C ASP A 204 -11.04 -16.69 -11.43
N SER A 205 -11.69 -17.17 -12.50
CA SER A 205 -11.01 -17.82 -13.63
C SER A 205 -10.01 -16.91 -14.34
N LEU A 206 -10.13 -15.59 -14.15
CA LEU A 206 -9.21 -14.56 -14.65
C LEU A 206 -8.42 -13.91 -13.51
N SER A 207 -8.31 -14.57 -12.35
CA SER A 207 -7.65 -14.06 -11.15
C SER A 207 -8.27 -12.75 -10.62
N GLY A 208 -9.60 -12.61 -10.64
CA GLY A 208 -10.26 -11.41 -10.13
C GLY A 208 -10.34 -11.28 -8.61
N SER A 209 -10.07 -12.35 -7.85
CA SER A 209 -9.98 -12.38 -6.38
C SER A 209 -8.53 -12.54 -5.94
N ILE A 210 -7.92 -11.47 -5.44
CA ILE A 210 -6.50 -11.47 -5.05
C ILE A 210 -6.33 -10.64 -3.78
N GLY A 211 -5.58 -11.14 -2.80
CA GLY A 211 -5.23 -10.38 -1.60
C GLY A 211 -6.47 -9.96 -0.81
N GLY A 212 -7.50 -10.81 -0.74
CA GLY A 212 -8.77 -10.50 -0.09
C GLY A 212 -9.67 -9.49 -0.84
N ASN A 213 -9.28 -9.08 -2.06
CA ASN A 213 -9.96 -8.06 -2.84
C ASN A 213 -10.56 -8.64 -4.13
N ARG A 214 -11.70 -8.07 -4.52
CA ARG A 214 -12.35 -8.26 -5.81
C ARG A 214 -12.04 -7.09 -6.72
N PHE A 215 -11.51 -7.37 -7.92
CA PHE A 215 -11.19 -6.35 -8.92
C PHE A 215 -12.27 -6.23 -10.00
N TYR A 216 -12.40 -5.01 -10.53
CA TYR A 216 -13.37 -4.65 -11.57
C TYR A 216 -12.68 -3.84 -12.67
N THR A 217 -13.03 -4.14 -13.92
CA THR A 217 -12.67 -3.36 -15.11
C THR A 217 -13.87 -2.51 -15.56
N LEU A 218 -13.77 -1.81 -16.69
CA LEU A 218 -14.86 -1.02 -17.26
C LEU A 218 -15.36 -1.65 -18.56
N LYS A 219 -16.65 -1.48 -18.84
CA LYS A 219 -17.20 -1.71 -20.18
C LYS A 219 -16.49 -0.78 -21.18
N LYS A 220 -16.20 -1.28 -22.38
CA LYS A 220 -15.87 -0.38 -23.49
C LYS A 220 -17.10 0.44 -23.85
N LYS A 221 -16.97 1.76 -23.87
CA LYS A 221 -17.96 2.64 -24.49
C LYS A 221 -17.71 2.65 -26.00
N GLY A 222 -18.77 2.53 -26.79
CA GLY A 222 -18.67 2.84 -28.22
C GLY A 222 -18.23 4.29 -28.38
N ASN A 223 -17.45 4.59 -29.41
CA ASN A 223 -17.19 5.99 -29.77
C ASN A 223 -18.56 6.64 -30.02
N SER A 224 -18.98 7.53 -29.12
CA SER A 224 -20.04 8.47 -29.43
C SER A 224 -19.55 9.24 -30.65
N LYS A 225 -20.16 8.99 -31.82
CA LYS A 225 -19.97 9.83 -33.00
C LYS A 225 -20.51 11.23 -32.71
#